data_AF-A0A0C4E0T8-F1
#
_entry.id   AF-A0A0C4E0T8-F1
#
_cell.length_a   1.000
_cell.length_b   1.000
_cell.length_c   1.000
_cell.angle_alpha   90.00
_cell.angle_beta   90.00
_cell.angle_gamma   90.00
#
_symmetry.space_group_name_H-M   'P 1'
#
loop_
_entity.id
_entity.type
_entity.pdbx_description
1 polymer ?
#
loop_
_entity_poly.entity_id
_entity_poly.type
_entity_poly.pdbx_seq_one_letter_code
_entity_poly.pdbx_strand_id
1 'polypeptide(L)'
;MSVAYRFLEANPAKDSNSLHPFVDGWSHHATTDNMFRSVSFPDMAVNASSSGVLLVEGDFTTVFHAEKASATRRSKGAAAGPATVESAESFDGVVTHFFIDTARNLMAYLDTIYALLRPGGYWVNFGPLLYGTGPWVQLSLDEVVRVVKAMGFEFVPVPDECGDVTLEGELVRGRTAVYGFDERALTRNAYQAQTWAARKLAH
;
A
#
# COMPACT_ATOMS: atom_id res chain seq x y z
N MET A 1 13.30 -1.57 0.32
CA MET A 1 12.53 -2.08 -0.83
C MET A 1 13.33 -2.07 -2.14
N SER A 2 14.22 -1.11 -2.41
CA SER A 2 14.97 -1.04 -3.69
C SER A 2 15.90 -2.22 -3.98
N VAL A 3 16.43 -2.88 -2.94
CA VAL A 3 17.28 -4.07 -3.09
C VAL A 3 16.53 -5.23 -3.75
N ALA A 4 15.32 -5.55 -3.29
CA ALA A 4 14.53 -6.66 -3.84
C ALA A 4 14.16 -6.43 -5.31
N TYR A 5 13.75 -5.20 -5.65
CA TYR A 5 13.44 -4.81 -7.03
C TYR A 5 14.66 -4.98 -7.95
N ARG A 6 15.82 -4.41 -7.59
CA ARG A 6 17.05 -4.55 -8.38
C ARG A 6 17.53 -6.00 -8.49
N PHE A 7 17.34 -6.79 -7.44
CA PHE A 7 17.66 -8.22 -7.46
C PHE A 7 16.81 -8.96 -8.49
N LEU A 8 15.51 -8.69 -8.54
CA LEU A 8 14.58 -9.29 -9.49
C LEU A 8 14.87 -8.86 -10.94
N GLU A 9 15.23 -7.60 -11.17
CA GLU A 9 15.68 -7.13 -12.50
C GLU A 9 16.96 -7.84 -12.95
N ALA A 10 17.91 -8.06 -12.04
CA ALA A 10 19.15 -8.78 -12.34
C ALA A 10 18.94 -10.30 -12.50
N ASN A 11 17.89 -10.85 -11.91
CA ASN A 11 17.57 -12.28 -11.92
C ASN A 11 16.14 -12.55 -12.41
N PRO A 12 15.83 -12.27 -13.69
CA PRO A 12 14.46 -12.25 -14.17
C PRO A 12 13.85 -13.63 -14.44
N ALA A 13 14.67 -14.68 -14.49
CA ALA A 13 14.19 -16.02 -14.82
C ALA A 13 13.34 -16.60 -13.69
N LYS A 14 12.22 -17.23 -14.06
CA LYS A 14 11.35 -17.96 -13.13
C LYS A 14 12.13 -19.03 -12.37
N ASP A 15 11.86 -19.17 -11.07
CA ASP A 15 12.41 -20.16 -10.14
C ASP A 15 13.94 -20.21 -10.11
N SER A 16 14.61 -19.12 -10.51
CA SER A 16 16.06 -19.06 -10.66
C SER A 16 16.83 -18.92 -9.35
N ASN A 17 16.16 -18.51 -8.28
CA ASN A 17 16.72 -18.31 -6.95
C ASN A 17 15.91 -19.06 -5.90
N SER A 18 16.51 -19.28 -4.73
CA SER A 18 15.82 -19.95 -3.62
C SER A 18 16.30 -19.44 -2.27
N LEU A 19 15.41 -19.42 -1.27
CA LEU A 19 15.72 -19.04 0.10
C LEU A 19 14.96 -19.93 1.11
N HIS A 20 15.33 -19.88 2.39
CA HIS A 20 14.70 -20.65 3.47
C HIS A 20 13.99 -19.67 4.43
N PRO A 21 12.76 -19.23 4.13
CA PRO A 21 12.15 -18.08 4.83
C PRO A 21 11.57 -18.43 6.20
N PHE A 22 11.62 -19.70 6.61
CA PHE A 22 10.98 -20.21 7.82
C PHE A 22 11.98 -20.79 8.83
N VAL A 23 13.28 -20.62 8.59
CA VAL A 23 14.33 -21.23 9.42
C VAL A 23 14.51 -20.55 10.78
N ASP A 24 14.07 -19.30 10.89
CA ASP A 24 14.13 -18.47 12.09
C ASP A 24 12.92 -18.68 13.03
N GLY A 25 11.78 -19.13 12.50
CA GLY A 25 10.63 -19.55 13.29
C GLY A 25 10.83 -20.96 13.86
N TRP A 26 11.08 -21.10 15.16
CA TRP A 26 11.31 -22.43 15.76
C TRP A 26 10.02 -23.12 16.23
N SER A 27 8.92 -22.39 16.26
CA SER A 27 7.62 -22.86 16.77
C SER A 27 6.64 -23.14 15.65
N HIS A 28 5.61 -23.95 15.94
CA HIS A 28 4.46 -24.18 15.06
C HIS A 28 4.79 -24.84 13.71
N HIS A 29 5.92 -25.53 13.58
CA HIS A 29 6.17 -26.41 12.44
C HIS A 29 5.63 -27.82 12.71
N ALA A 30 4.90 -28.39 11.74
CA ALA A 30 4.47 -29.79 11.83
C ALA A 30 5.64 -30.78 11.77
N THR A 31 6.71 -30.44 11.03
CA THR A 31 7.92 -31.25 10.89
C THR A 31 9.16 -30.35 10.82
N THR A 32 10.32 -30.89 11.18
CA THR A 32 11.61 -30.19 11.03
C THR A 32 11.92 -29.87 9.57
N ASP A 33 11.58 -30.77 8.64
CA ASP A 33 11.73 -30.52 7.20
C ASP A 33 10.91 -29.30 6.73
N ASN A 34 9.74 -29.05 7.34
CA ASN A 34 8.93 -27.89 7.01
C ASN A 34 9.63 -26.57 7.39
N MET A 35 10.38 -26.56 8.50
CA MET A 35 11.15 -25.40 8.97
C MET A 35 12.33 -25.10 8.05
N PHE A 36 13.06 -26.14 7.62
CA PHE A 36 14.24 -26.00 6.75
C PHE A 36 13.92 -26.00 5.26
N ARG A 37 12.64 -26.00 4.84
CA ARG A 37 12.31 -26.09 3.42
C ARG A 37 12.78 -24.87 2.63
N SER A 38 13.21 -25.11 1.40
CA SER A 38 13.55 -24.08 0.44
C SER A 38 12.30 -23.61 -0.32
N VAL A 39 12.25 -22.33 -0.67
CA VAL A 39 11.23 -21.70 -1.51
C VAL A 39 11.93 -21.03 -2.69
N SER A 40 11.55 -21.42 -3.90
CA SER A 40 12.08 -20.83 -5.14
C SER A 40 11.35 -19.54 -5.51
N PHE A 41 12.06 -18.61 -6.16
CA PHE A 41 11.54 -17.34 -6.65
C PHE A 41 12.40 -16.80 -7.81
N PRO A 42 11.89 -15.85 -8.61
CA PRO A 42 10.49 -15.42 -8.69
C PRO A 42 9.59 -16.50 -9.29
N ASP A 43 8.32 -16.57 -8.89
CA ASP A 43 7.33 -17.57 -9.35
C ASP A 43 6.86 -17.34 -10.81
N MET A 44 7.11 -16.13 -11.32
CA MET A 44 6.95 -15.72 -12.70
C MET A 44 8.21 -15.04 -13.22
N ALA A 45 8.44 -15.11 -14.54
CA ALA A 45 9.55 -14.38 -15.15
C ALA A 45 9.31 -12.87 -15.06
N VAL A 46 10.33 -12.11 -14.67
CA VAL A 46 10.28 -10.66 -14.55
C VAL A 46 10.67 -10.04 -15.87
N ASN A 47 9.84 -9.12 -16.38
CA ASN A 47 10.17 -8.36 -17.58
C ASN A 47 11.14 -7.21 -17.24
N ALA A 48 12.41 -7.54 -17.02
CA ALA A 48 13.45 -6.57 -16.67
C ALA A 48 13.75 -5.54 -17.78
N SER A 49 13.22 -5.74 -18.99
CA SER A 49 13.41 -4.82 -20.13
C SER A 49 12.26 -3.84 -20.32
N SER A 50 11.20 -3.90 -19.51
CA SER A 50 10.08 -2.97 -19.65
C SER A 50 10.44 -1.59 -19.09
N SER A 51 10.40 -0.55 -19.92
CA SER A 51 10.49 0.86 -19.49
C SER A 51 9.22 1.37 -18.81
N GLY A 52 8.26 0.48 -18.51
CA GLY A 52 6.92 0.84 -18.01
C GLY A 52 6.80 0.91 -16.49
N VAL A 53 7.83 0.50 -15.75
CA VAL A 53 7.84 0.51 -14.28
C VAL A 53 9.00 1.37 -13.78
N LEU A 54 8.69 2.31 -12.89
CA LEU A 54 9.66 3.16 -12.21
C LEU A 54 9.53 2.95 -10.71
N LEU A 55 10.62 2.55 -10.06
CA LEU A 55 10.72 2.55 -8.60
C LEU A 55 11.31 3.87 -8.11
N VAL A 56 10.55 4.59 -7.30
CA VAL A 56 11.00 5.83 -6.65
C VAL A 56 11.35 5.51 -5.19
N GLU A 57 12.61 5.74 -4.80
CA GLU A 57 13.08 5.50 -3.43
C GLU A 57 12.93 6.76 -2.59
N GLY A 58 12.14 6.68 -1.51
CA GLY A 58 11.95 7.80 -0.59
C GLY A 58 10.73 7.64 0.31
N ASP A 59 10.50 8.61 1.19
CA ASP A 59 9.27 8.71 1.97
C ASP A 59 8.14 9.23 1.08
N PHE A 60 7.02 8.50 1.05
CA PHE A 60 5.85 8.80 0.22
C PHE A 60 5.37 10.26 0.33
N THR A 61 5.42 10.85 1.52
CA THR A 61 4.91 12.21 1.78
C THR A 61 5.85 13.32 1.33
N THR A 62 7.10 12.99 0.99
CA THR A 62 8.14 13.97 0.63
C THR A 62 8.77 13.72 -0.72
N VAL A 63 8.74 12.48 -1.23
CA VAL A 63 9.37 12.15 -2.51
C VAL A 63 8.52 12.62 -3.69
N PHE A 64 7.20 12.66 -3.50
CA PHE A 64 6.25 13.18 -4.47
C PHE A 64 5.84 14.60 -4.06
N HIS A 65 6.38 15.60 -4.75
CA HIS A 65 5.99 16.99 -4.52
C HIS A 65 4.79 17.34 -5.39
N ALA A 66 3.70 17.70 -4.72
CA ALA A 66 2.58 18.37 -5.33
C ALA A 66 2.59 19.84 -4.89
N GLU A 67 3.51 20.65 -5.42
CA GLU A 67 3.35 22.10 -5.26
C GLU A 67 2.08 22.52 -6.00
N LYS A 68 1.02 22.85 -5.26
CA LYS A 68 -0.11 23.57 -5.84
C LYS A 68 0.41 24.91 -6.34
N ALA A 69 0.20 25.18 -7.63
CA ALA A 69 0.34 26.50 -8.23
C ALA A 69 -0.68 27.54 -7.70
N SER A 70 -1.16 27.42 -6.45
CA SER A 70 -2.02 28.40 -5.80
C SER A 70 -1.31 29.00 -4.61
N ALA A 71 -0.79 30.21 -4.82
CA ALA A 71 -0.36 31.11 -3.77
C ALA A 71 -1.42 31.18 -2.66
N THR A 72 -1.01 30.90 -1.42
CA THR A 72 -1.48 31.47 -0.14
C THR A 72 -1.54 30.40 0.96
N ARG A 73 -0.60 30.51 1.92
CA ARG A 73 -0.53 29.86 3.26
C ARG A 73 -0.06 28.40 3.35
N ARG A 74 1.25 28.17 3.52
CA ARG A 74 1.96 27.99 4.82
C ARG A 74 3.45 27.66 4.63
N SER A 75 4.23 28.13 5.61
CA SER A 75 5.61 27.80 6.01
C SER A 75 6.56 27.17 4.99
N LYS A 76 7.45 28.01 4.45
CA LYS A 76 8.83 27.64 4.09
C LYS A 76 9.43 26.79 5.21
N GLY A 77 9.85 25.56 4.95
CA GLY A 77 10.52 24.77 5.98
C GLY A 77 11.08 23.40 5.57
N ALA A 78 10.48 22.69 4.62
CA ALA A 78 11.07 21.46 4.11
C ALA A 78 11.81 21.78 2.82
N ALA A 79 13.15 21.83 2.88
CA ALA A 79 13.97 21.90 1.69
C ALA A 79 13.68 20.68 0.80
N ALA A 80 13.35 20.91 -0.47
CA ALA A 80 13.29 19.86 -1.47
C ALA A 80 14.62 19.11 -1.47
N GLY A 81 14.57 17.81 -1.15
CA GLY A 81 15.74 16.95 -1.30
C GLY A 81 16.14 16.80 -2.77
N PRO A 82 17.34 16.30 -3.07
CA PRO A 82 17.86 16.18 -4.43
C PRO A 82 17.13 15.13 -5.32
N ALA A 83 16.14 14.42 -4.79
CA ALA A 83 15.38 13.37 -5.49
C ALA A 83 13.87 13.55 -5.33
N THR A 84 13.36 14.72 -5.73
CA THR A 84 11.94 15.04 -5.68
C THR A 84 11.32 14.87 -7.06
N VAL A 85 10.13 14.26 -7.12
CA VAL A 85 9.37 14.06 -8.35
C VAL A 85 8.19 15.01 -8.34
N GLU A 86 8.12 15.94 -9.30
CA GLU A 86 6.93 16.75 -9.51
C GLU A 86 5.81 15.81 -9.97
N SER A 87 4.73 15.75 -9.18
CA SER A 87 3.67 14.75 -9.40
C SER A 87 2.29 15.26 -8.99
N ALA A 88 2.11 16.59 -8.91
CA ALA A 88 0.78 17.17 -8.72
C ALA A 88 -0.13 16.72 -9.88
N GLU A 89 -1.25 16.09 -9.54
CA GLU A 89 -2.30 15.70 -10.49
C GLU A 89 -1.73 14.95 -11.71
N SER A 90 -0.76 14.06 -11.49
CA SER A 90 -0.07 13.33 -12.56
C SER A 90 -0.60 11.91 -12.74
N PHE A 91 -1.31 11.36 -11.75
CA PHE A 91 -1.73 9.95 -11.75
C PHE A 91 -3.23 9.78 -11.99
N ASP A 92 -3.57 8.83 -12.85
CA ASP A 92 -4.96 8.40 -13.07
C ASP A 92 -5.46 7.47 -11.96
N GLY A 93 -4.54 6.83 -11.23
CA GLY A 93 -4.87 6.00 -10.08
C GLY A 93 -3.72 5.84 -9.08
N VAL A 94 -4.09 5.61 -7.82
CA VAL A 94 -3.19 5.30 -6.71
C VAL A 94 -3.69 4.03 -6.03
N VAL A 95 -2.80 3.08 -5.78
CA VAL A 95 -3.12 1.83 -5.08
C VAL A 95 -2.32 1.75 -3.79
N THR A 96 -3.00 1.56 -2.67
CA THR A 96 -2.37 1.33 -1.36
C THR A 96 -2.68 -0.08 -0.88
N HIS A 97 -1.66 -0.90 -0.66
CA HIS A 97 -1.81 -2.31 -0.26
C HIS A 97 -1.03 -2.58 1.03
N PHE A 98 -1.73 -2.77 2.16
CA PHE A 98 -1.11 -2.88 3.50
C PHE A 98 -0.17 -1.70 3.80
N PHE A 99 -0.67 -0.48 3.57
CA PHE A 99 0.18 0.72 3.56
C PHE A 99 -0.30 1.84 4.49
N ILE A 100 -1.59 2.20 4.45
CA ILE A 100 -2.05 3.46 5.09
C ILE A 100 -1.91 3.48 6.61
N ASP A 101 -1.92 2.30 7.24
CA ASP A 101 -1.77 2.11 8.67
C ASP A 101 -0.31 2.18 9.15
N THR A 102 0.64 2.29 8.21
CA THR A 102 2.06 2.59 8.50
C THR A 102 2.31 4.07 8.80
N ALA A 103 1.32 4.94 8.54
CA ALA A 103 1.47 6.38 8.70
C ALA A 103 1.65 6.79 10.17
N ARG A 104 2.62 7.66 10.44
CA ARG A 104 2.64 8.42 11.70
C ARG A 104 1.51 9.43 11.75
N ASN A 105 1.21 10.05 10.61
CA ASN A 105 0.10 10.96 10.43
C ASN A 105 -0.69 10.54 9.19
N LEU A 106 -1.82 9.83 9.40
CA LEU A 106 -2.67 9.36 8.30
C LEU A 106 -3.16 10.53 7.42
N MET A 107 -3.42 11.70 8.00
CA MET A 107 -3.86 12.87 7.24
C MET A 107 -2.84 13.27 6.17
N ALA A 108 -1.54 13.16 6.45
CA ALA A 108 -0.50 13.46 5.48
C ALA A 108 -0.54 12.49 4.28
N TYR A 109 -0.83 11.20 4.53
CA TYR A 109 -0.99 10.23 3.45
C TYR A 109 -2.22 10.56 2.59
N LEU A 110 -3.35 10.89 3.22
CA LEU A 110 -4.57 11.27 2.50
C LEU A 110 -4.35 12.53 1.65
N ASP A 111 -3.68 13.54 2.19
CA ASP A 111 -3.34 14.77 1.47
C ASP A 111 -2.43 14.47 0.25
N THR A 112 -1.39 13.65 0.44
CA THR A 112 -0.52 13.22 -0.66
C THR A 112 -1.28 12.45 -1.74
N ILE A 113 -2.09 11.45 -1.36
CA ILE A 113 -2.91 10.67 -2.31
C ILE A 113 -3.83 11.59 -3.12
N TYR A 114 -4.53 12.50 -2.46
CA TYR A 114 -5.42 13.46 -3.13
C TYR A 114 -4.67 14.39 -4.09
N ALA A 115 -3.49 14.87 -3.69
CA ALA A 115 -2.68 15.78 -4.49
C ALA A 115 -2.04 15.10 -5.72
N LEU A 116 -1.73 13.80 -5.61
CA LEU A 116 -1.18 12.99 -6.70
C LEU A 116 -2.22 12.67 -7.79
N LEU A 117 -3.46 12.45 -7.38
CA LEU A 117 -4.53 12.06 -8.30
C LEU A 117 -5.00 13.24 -9.16
N ARG A 118 -5.22 12.98 -10.45
CA ARG A 118 -5.99 13.87 -11.32
C ARG A 118 -7.45 13.96 -10.86
N PRO A 119 -8.16 15.06 -11.16
CA PRO A 119 -9.62 15.06 -11.13
C PRO A 119 -10.18 13.85 -11.90
N GLY A 120 -11.07 13.09 -11.27
CA GLY A 120 -11.61 11.85 -11.82
C GLY A 120 -10.72 10.61 -11.62
N GLY A 121 -9.50 10.75 -11.10
CA GLY A 121 -8.61 9.64 -10.78
C GLY A 121 -9.08 8.81 -9.58
N TYR A 122 -8.60 7.58 -9.50
CA TYR A 122 -9.07 6.59 -8.52
C TYR A 122 -8.01 6.25 -7.47
N TRP A 123 -8.40 6.29 -6.20
CA TRP A 123 -7.66 5.65 -5.11
C TRP A 123 -8.31 4.30 -4.77
N VAL A 124 -7.54 3.22 -4.88
CA VAL A 124 -7.93 1.89 -4.40
C VAL A 124 -7.09 1.54 -3.18
N ASN A 125 -7.73 1.13 -2.08
CA ASN A 125 -7.05 0.64 -0.89
C ASN A 125 -7.39 -0.82 -0.63
N PHE A 126 -6.40 -1.58 -0.18
CA PHE A 126 -6.59 -2.89 0.44
C PHE A 126 -5.65 -3.06 1.64
N GLY A 127 -6.19 -3.25 2.84
CA GLY A 127 -5.35 -3.53 4.01
C GLY A 127 -6.09 -3.37 5.33
N PRO A 128 -5.48 -3.80 6.45
CA PRO A 128 -6.03 -3.53 7.77
C PRO A 128 -5.88 -2.05 8.16
N LEU A 129 -6.38 -1.72 9.35
CA LEU A 129 -6.03 -0.52 10.09
C LEU A 129 -5.20 -0.91 11.33
N LEU A 130 -4.13 -1.68 11.11
CA LEU A 130 -3.22 -2.10 12.18
C LEU A 130 -2.18 -1.00 12.39
N TYR A 131 -2.55 0.05 13.12
CA TYR A 131 -1.63 1.14 13.41
C TYR A 131 -0.45 0.64 14.25
N GLY A 132 0.77 0.85 13.73
CA GLY A 132 2.01 0.37 14.34
C GLY A 132 2.47 1.17 15.57
N THR A 133 3.78 1.14 15.85
CA THR A 133 4.36 1.79 17.03
C THR A 133 4.71 3.25 16.78
N GLY A 134 3.73 4.14 16.91
CA GLY A 134 3.91 5.60 16.95
C GLY A 134 2.99 6.46 16.08
N PRO A 135 1.71 6.08 15.84
CA PRO A 135 0.75 6.95 15.17
C PRO A 135 0.40 8.15 16.06
N TRP A 136 0.30 9.33 15.46
CA TRP A 136 -0.26 10.51 16.11
C TRP A 136 -1.79 10.48 16.13
N VAL A 137 -2.40 9.82 15.13
CA VAL A 137 -3.84 9.65 14.98
C VAL A 137 -4.15 8.24 14.51
N GLN A 138 -5.18 7.63 15.09
CA GLN A 138 -5.66 6.28 14.76
C GLN A 138 -7.15 6.41 14.50
N LEU A 139 -7.54 6.44 13.23
CA LEU A 139 -8.94 6.60 12.84
C LEU A 139 -9.61 5.23 12.78
N SER A 140 -10.87 5.16 13.21
CA SER A 140 -11.72 4.02 12.87
C SER A 140 -12.04 4.02 11.38
N LEU A 141 -12.55 2.90 10.86
CA LEU A 141 -12.93 2.79 9.45
C LEU A 141 -14.01 3.82 9.05
N ASP A 142 -15.00 4.06 9.90
CA ASP A 142 -16.05 5.06 9.62
C ASP A 142 -15.50 6.49 9.62
N GLU A 143 -14.52 6.78 10.48
CA GLU A 143 -13.83 8.07 10.49
C GLU A 143 -12.98 8.26 9.23
N VAL A 144 -12.26 7.23 8.78
CA VAL A 144 -11.53 7.26 7.50
C VAL A 144 -12.51 7.58 6.36
N VAL A 145 -13.63 6.87 6.26
CA VAL A 145 -14.65 7.13 5.22
C VAL A 145 -15.17 8.56 5.30
N ARG A 146 -15.50 9.05 6.49
CA ARG A 146 -16.01 10.41 6.71
C ARG A 146 -15.00 11.47 6.27
N VAL A 147 -13.74 11.32 6.65
CA VAL A 147 -12.65 12.23 6.26
C VAL A 147 -12.45 12.21 4.76
N VAL A 148 -12.33 11.03 4.16
CA VAL A 148 -12.08 10.86 2.72
C VAL A 148 -13.21 11.49 1.89
N LYS A 149 -14.48 11.32 2.28
CA LYS A 149 -15.62 12.02 1.66
C LYS A 149 -15.50 13.54 1.80
N ALA A 150 -15.18 14.04 3.00
CA ALA A 150 -15.03 15.48 3.26
C ALA A 150 -13.87 16.11 2.47
N MET A 151 -12.85 15.33 2.11
CA MET A 151 -11.74 15.77 1.26
C MET A 151 -12.12 15.91 -0.23
N GLY A 152 -13.32 15.48 -0.64
CA GLY A 152 -13.76 15.53 -2.04
C GLY A 152 -13.53 14.23 -2.79
N PHE A 153 -13.56 13.10 -2.11
CA PHE A 153 -13.68 11.79 -2.76
C PHE A 153 -15.11 11.26 -2.75
N GLU A 154 -15.47 10.55 -3.80
CA GLU A 154 -16.68 9.75 -3.91
C GLU A 154 -16.31 8.27 -3.88
N PHE A 155 -16.82 7.52 -2.91
CA PHE A 155 -16.64 6.07 -2.89
C PHE A 155 -17.45 5.44 -4.03
N VAL A 156 -16.88 4.46 -4.71
CA VAL A 156 -17.52 3.74 -5.81
C VAL A 156 -17.64 2.25 -5.48
N PRO A 157 -18.64 1.53 -6.04
CA PRO A 157 -18.78 0.10 -5.80
C PRO A 157 -17.53 -0.68 -6.21
N VAL A 158 -17.13 -1.62 -5.37
CA VAL A 158 -16.09 -2.61 -5.66
C VAL A 158 -16.70 -4.00 -5.80
N PRO A 159 -16.08 -4.92 -6.56
CA PRO A 159 -16.61 -6.28 -6.76
C PRO A 159 -16.88 -7.02 -5.45
N ASP A 160 -17.84 -7.93 -5.46
CA ASP A 160 -18.18 -8.76 -4.29
C ASP A 160 -17.02 -9.67 -3.84
N GLU A 161 -16.10 -9.97 -4.75
CA GLU A 161 -14.84 -10.69 -4.47
C GLU A 161 -13.92 -9.96 -3.48
N CYS A 162 -14.14 -8.66 -3.26
CA CYS A 162 -13.45 -7.87 -2.25
C CYS A 162 -13.93 -8.14 -0.81
N GLY A 163 -14.96 -8.98 -0.64
CA GLY A 163 -15.46 -9.46 0.65
C GLY A 163 -16.82 -8.89 1.03
N ASP A 164 -17.20 -9.08 2.29
CA ASP A 164 -18.51 -8.65 2.80
C ASP A 164 -18.54 -7.16 3.12
N VAL A 165 -19.72 -6.53 3.04
CA VAL A 165 -19.89 -5.14 3.48
C VAL A 165 -19.48 -5.02 4.94
N THR A 166 -18.51 -4.16 5.23
CA THR A 166 -18.01 -3.98 6.61
C THR A 166 -18.76 -2.88 7.36
N LEU A 167 -19.19 -1.83 6.66
CA LEU A 167 -19.96 -0.72 7.24
C LEU A 167 -21.29 -0.58 6.51
N GLU A 168 -22.39 -0.67 7.24
CA GLU A 168 -23.73 -0.52 6.68
C GLU A 168 -23.92 0.87 6.06
N GLY A 169 -24.46 0.92 4.84
CA GLY A 169 -24.65 2.17 4.09
C GLY A 169 -23.37 2.71 3.43
N GLU A 170 -22.23 2.07 3.61
CA GLU A 170 -20.95 2.48 3.02
C GLU A 170 -20.45 1.46 1.98
N LEU A 171 -19.68 1.95 1.01
CA LEU A 171 -19.12 1.15 -0.09
C LEU A 171 -17.73 0.59 0.28
N VAL A 172 -17.61 0.05 1.48
CA VAL A 172 -16.38 -0.57 1.99
C VAL A 172 -16.63 -2.05 2.27
N ARG A 173 -15.79 -2.90 1.68
CA ARG A 173 -15.86 -4.36 1.82
C ARG A 173 -14.65 -4.90 2.56
N GLY A 174 -14.81 -5.98 3.31
CA GLY A 174 -13.76 -6.58 4.10
C GLY A 174 -13.62 -8.07 3.82
N ARG A 175 -12.38 -8.54 3.69
CA ARG A 175 -12.07 -9.98 3.58
C ARG A 175 -10.87 -10.35 4.44
N THR A 176 -10.83 -11.61 4.84
CA THR A 176 -9.68 -12.17 5.52
C THR A 176 -8.45 -12.16 4.60
N ALA A 177 -7.32 -11.66 5.11
CA ALA A 177 -6.05 -11.61 4.42
C ALA A 177 -4.90 -12.01 5.36
N VAL A 178 -3.96 -12.80 4.86
CA VAL A 178 -2.70 -13.14 5.55
C VAL A 178 -1.56 -12.32 4.97
N TYR A 179 -0.49 -12.12 5.74
CA TYR A 179 0.69 -11.35 5.29
C TYR A 179 1.98 -12.09 5.67
N GLY A 180 2.79 -12.43 4.66
CA GLY A 180 4.10 -13.09 4.86
C GLY A 180 4.04 -14.41 5.63
N PHE A 181 2.94 -15.17 5.50
CA PHE A 181 2.63 -16.28 6.40
C PHE A 181 3.03 -17.65 5.85
N ASP A 182 3.55 -18.54 6.72
CA ASP A 182 3.76 -19.96 6.39
C ASP A 182 2.41 -20.71 6.37
N GLU A 183 1.87 -21.00 5.18
CA GLU A 183 0.62 -21.75 5.04
C GLU A 183 0.62 -23.16 5.67
N ARG A 184 1.81 -23.73 5.93
CA ARG A 184 2.02 -25.05 6.56
C ARG A 184 2.26 -24.95 8.07
N ALA A 185 2.29 -23.75 8.65
CA ALA A 185 2.41 -23.60 10.10
C ALA A 185 1.14 -24.07 10.82
N LEU A 186 1.32 -24.55 12.05
CA LEU A 186 0.26 -24.96 12.99
C LEU A 186 -0.39 -23.76 13.70
N THR A 187 -0.19 -22.55 13.17
CA THR A 187 -0.82 -21.31 13.60
C THR A 187 -1.25 -20.54 12.35
N ARG A 188 -2.09 -19.51 12.50
CA ARG A 188 -2.43 -18.58 11.42
C ARG A 188 -2.80 -17.22 11.99
N ASN A 189 -2.00 -16.22 11.68
CA ASN A 189 -2.35 -14.82 11.92
C ASN A 189 -2.97 -14.24 10.64
N ALA A 190 -4.10 -13.57 10.77
CA ALA A 190 -4.80 -12.97 9.65
C ALA A 190 -5.46 -11.65 10.07
N TYR A 191 -5.77 -10.85 9.06
CA TYR A 191 -6.41 -9.56 9.18
C TYR A 191 -7.79 -9.59 8.55
N GLN A 192 -8.74 -8.86 9.11
CA GLN A 192 -9.93 -8.43 8.39
C GLN A 192 -9.58 -7.18 7.58
N ALA A 193 -8.94 -7.38 6.42
CA ALA A 193 -8.47 -6.29 5.57
C ALA A 193 -9.65 -5.62 4.86
N GLN A 194 -9.56 -4.30 4.72
CA GLN A 194 -10.60 -3.43 4.20
C GLN A 194 -10.26 -2.98 2.78
N THR A 195 -11.25 -3.05 1.91
CA THR A 195 -11.18 -2.71 0.49
C THR A 195 -12.15 -1.58 0.17
N TRP A 196 -11.67 -0.55 -0.51
CA TRP A 196 -12.52 0.45 -1.14
C TRP A 196 -11.87 1.00 -2.39
N ALA A 197 -12.71 1.57 -3.26
CA ALA A 197 -12.29 2.43 -4.35
C ALA A 197 -12.97 3.80 -4.19
N ALA A 198 -12.21 4.87 -4.36
CA ALA A 198 -12.67 6.24 -4.20
C ALA A 198 -12.19 7.10 -5.37
N ARG A 199 -13.12 7.83 -6.01
CA ARG A 199 -12.83 8.73 -7.13
C ARG A 199 -12.65 10.15 -6.64
N LYS A 200 -11.57 10.82 -7.03
CA LYS A 200 -11.36 12.25 -6.74
C LYS A 200 -12.36 13.07 -7.55
N LEU A 201 -13.16 13.91 -6.89
CA LEU A 201 -14.10 14.81 -7.55
C LEU A 201 -13.35 15.95 -8.25
N ALA A 202 -13.86 16.39 -9.39
CA ALA A 202 -13.40 17.61 -10.04
C ALA A 202 -14.02 18.82 -9.30
N HIS A 203 -13.17 19.74 -8.85
CA HIS A 203 -13.59 21.03 -8.31
C HIS A 203 -13.49 22.12 -9.38
#